data_AF-A0AA47EK17-F1
#
_entry.id   AF-A0AA47EK17-F1
#
_cell.length_a   1.000
_cell.length_b   1.000
_cell.length_c   1.000
_cell.angle_alpha   90.00
_cell.angle_beta   90.00
_cell.angle_gamma   90.00
#
_symmetry.space_group_name_H-M   'P 1'
#
loop_
_entity.id
_entity.type
_entity.pdbx_description
1 polymer ?
#
loop_
_entity_poly.entity_id
_entity_poly.type
_entity_poly.pdbx_seq_one_letter_code
_entity_poly.pdbx_strand_id
1 'polypeptide(L)'
;MRRRKILYAALFIAALSTISASKTYGATTAMPSGTVVIGSNAFSLDYANDAKNENEISSAIVAGGDVYVKTYDNAWVNNSTSATINANILPSVTYKSATGIESSFAAGDASSDTPTVTDPLQIISIE
;
A
#
# COMPACT_ATOMS: atom_id res chain seq x y z
N MET A 1 -18.94 59.10 5.26
CA MET A 1 -18.23 58.19 6.19
C MET A 1 -17.77 56.95 5.46
N ARG A 2 -16.51 56.57 5.68
CA ARG A 2 -15.84 55.25 5.49
C ARG A 2 -15.73 54.62 4.09
N ARG A 3 -14.55 54.86 3.50
CA ARG A 3 -13.85 53.99 2.53
C ARG A 3 -13.51 52.63 3.17
N ARG A 4 -13.78 51.51 2.48
CA ARG A 4 -13.13 50.20 2.68
C ARG A 4 -12.88 49.61 1.28
N LYS A 5 -11.72 49.93 0.69
CA LYS A 5 -10.55 49.03 0.52
C LYS A 5 -10.86 47.84 -0.40
N ILE A 6 -10.43 47.97 -1.65
CA ILE A 6 -10.14 46.88 -2.60
C ILE A 6 -9.18 45.90 -1.92
N LEU A 7 -9.35 44.59 -2.12
CA LEU A 7 -8.24 43.66 -2.40
C LEU A 7 -8.77 42.31 -2.88
N TYR A 8 -8.36 41.93 -4.09
CA TYR A 8 -8.48 40.61 -4.67
C TYR A 8 -7.65 39.60 -3.87
N ALA A 9 -8.21 38.43 -3.54
CA ALA A 9 -7.45 37.24 -3.21
C ALA A 9 -8.37 36.04 -3.41
N ALA A 10 -8.18 35.33 -4.53
CA ALA A 10 -7.77 33.93 -4.52
C ALA A 10 -8.95 32.97 -4.30
N LEU A 11 -9.10 31.82 -4.91
CA LEU A 11 -8.35 31.02 -5.88
C LEU A 11 -9.12 29.69 -5.83
N PHE A 12 -9.48 29.12 -6.99
CA PHE A 12 -9.83 27.71 -7.16
C PHE A 12 -10.62 27.04 -6.01
N ILE A 13 -11.94 26.94 -6.12
CA ILE A 13 -12.60 25.75 -5.57
C ILE A 13 -12.27 24.64 -6.57
N ALA A 14 -11.12 24.00 -6.32
CA ALA A 14 -10.72 22.79 -6.99
C ALA A 14 -11.86 21.79 -6.84
N ALA A 15 -12.43 21.38 -7.97
CA ALA A 15 -13.05 20.08 -8.10
C ALA A 15 -11.94 19.06 -7.79
N LEU A 16 -11.73 18.78 -6.50
CA LEU A 16 -10.80 17.77 -6.03
C LEU A 16 -11.45 16.43 -6.33
N SER A 17 -11.28 16.02 -7.58
CA SER A 17 -10.88 14.67 -7.96
C SER A 17 -11.25 13.61 -6.93
N THR A 18 -12.50 13.16 -6.97
CA THR A 18 -12.77 11.75 -6.66
C THR A 18 -12.21 10.92 -7.82
N ILE A 19 -10.87 10.88 -7.93
CA ILE A 19 -10.20 9.77 -8.58
C ILE A 19 -10.52 8.59 -7.67
N SER A 20 -11.60 7.89 -7.99
CA SER A 20 -11.79 6.54 -7.50
C SER A 20 -10.63 5.77 -8.12
N ALA A 21 -9.54 5.60 -7.36
CA ALA A 21 -8.45 4.74 -7.76
C ALA A 21 -9.08 3.38 -8.08
N SER A 22 -9.10 3.02 -9.36
CA SER A 22 -9.51 1.70 -9.80
C SER A 22 -8.68 0.69 -9.01
N LYS A 23 -9.35 -0.17 -8.23
CA LYS A 23 -8.71 -1.30 -7.55
C LYS A 23 -8.13 -2.22 -8.62
N THR A 24 -6.86 -2.01 -8.96
CA THR A 24 -6.11 -2.89 -9.85
C THR A 24 -5.74 -4.12 -9.04
N TYR A 25 -6.37 -5.26 -9.35
CA TYR A 25 -5.99 -6.56 -8.80
C TYR A 25 -4.72 -7.03 -9.49
N GLY A 26 -3.56 -6.61 -8.96
CA GLY A 26 -2.26 -7.09 -9.42
C GLY A 26 -1.96 -8.46 -8.82
N ALA A 27 -2.46 -9.54 -9.43
CA ALA A 27 -2.16 -10.91 -9.01
C ALA A 27 -0.69 -11.34 -9.24
N THR A 28 0.18 -10.40 -9.64
CA THR A 28 1.60 -10.65 -9.95
C THR A 28 2.53 -9.61 -9.32
N THR A 29 2.04 -8.74 -8.44
CA THR A 29 2.85 -7.67 -7.84
C THR A 29 3.15 -8.01 -6.39
N ALA A 30 4.43 -8.02 -6.03
CA ALA A 30 4.86 -8.17 -4.65
C ALA A 30 4.42 -6.97 -3.81
N MET A 31 3.96 -7.19 -2.58
CA MET A 31 3.71 -6.11 -1.63
C MET A 31 5.01 -5.34 -1.38
N PRO A 32 4.98 -4.01 -1.22
CA PRO A 32 6.19 -3.24 -0.95
C PRO A 32 6.90 -3.68 0.32
N SER A 33 8.23 -3.58 0.37
CA SER A 33 8.99 -3.78 1.60
C SER A 33 8.58 -2.76 2.66
N GLY A 34 8.65 -3.13 3.94
CA GLY A 34 8.08 -2.31 5.01
C GLY A 34 6.55 -2.33 5.00
N THR A 35 5.94 -3.48 4.73
CA THR A 35 4.49 -3.69 4.84
C THR A 35 4.17 -4.43 6.14
N VAL A 36 3.09 -4.04 6.81
CA VAL A 36 2.55 -4.73 7.99
C VAL A 36 1.17 -5.26 7.64
N VAL A 37 0.98 -6.57 7.73
CA VAL A 37 -0.30 -7.25 7.60
C VAL A 37 -0.89 -7.44 9.00
N ILE A 38 -2.16 -7.10 9.15
CA ILE A 38 -2.95 -7.24 10.38
C ILE A 38 -4.28 -7.86 9.97
N GLY A 39 -4.43 -9.17 10.16
CA GLY A 39 -5.60 -9.91 9.70
C GLY A 39 -5.80 -9.76 8.18
N SER A 40 -6.93 -9.20 7.75
CA SER A 40 -7.27 -8.97 6.34
C SER A 40 -6.82 -7.61 5.79
N ASN A 41 -6.08 -6.83 6.57
CA ASN A 41 -5.60 -5.51 6.17
C ASN A 41 -4.08 -5.50 6.08
N ALA A 42 -3.54 -4.67 5.20
CA ALA A 42 -2.11 -4.41 5.11
C ALA A 42 -1.86 -2.90 5.05
N PHE A 43 -0.75 -2.47 5.62
CA PHE A 43 -0.39 -1.06 5.73
C PHE A 43 1.09 -0.89 5.43
N SER A 44 1.49 0.19 4.78
CA SER A 44 2.89 0.57 4.80
C SER A 44 3.30 0.92 6.23
N LEU A 45 4.55 0.65 6.59
CA LEU A 45 5.06 0.91 7.93
C LEU A 45 5.00 2.41 8.24
N ASP A 46 5.26 3.27 7.25
CA ASP A 46 5.09 4.73 7.38
C ASP A 46 3.65 5.12 7.69
N TYR A 47 2.67 4.49 7.03
CA TYR A 47 1.25 4.75 7.29
C TYR A 47 0.86 4.29 8.69
N ALA A 48 1.31 3.10 9.09
CA ALA A 48 1.00 2.51 10.39
C ALA A 48 1.67 3.25 11.57
N ASN A 49 2.80 3.92 11.32
CA ASN A 49 3.57 4.66 12.32
C ASN A 49 3.20 6.16 12.40
N ASP A 50 2.29 6.66 11.54
CA ASP A 50 1.76 8.01 11.69
C ASP A 50 0.67 8.03 12.77
N ALA A 51 0.88 8.83 13.83
CA ALA A 51 -0.08 9.00 14.93
C ALA A 51 -1.48 9.45 14.46
N LYS A 52 -1.60 10.07 13.29
CA LYS A 52 -2.90 10.42 12.70
C LYS A 52 -3.76 9.20 12.35
N ASN A 53 -3.12 8.06 12.11
CA ASN A 53 -3.78 6.81 11.72
C ASN A 53 -3.93 5.83 12.89
N GLU A 54 -3.54 6.23 14.12
CA GLU A 54 -3.54 5.37 15.31
C GLU A 54 -4.89 4.68 15.54
N ASN A 55 -6.00 5.39 15.36
CA ASN A 55 -7.33 4.83 15.55
C ASN A 55 -7.64 3.70 14.55
N GLU A 56 -7.23 3.86 13.29
CA GLU A 56 -7.44 2.85 12.25
C GLU A 56 -6.59 1.60 12.54
N ILE A 57 -5.31 1.81 12.85
CA ILE A 57 -4.37 0.73 13.15
C ILE A 57 -4.78 -0.01 14.42
N SER A 58 -5.13 0.72 15.48
CA SER A 58 -5.60 0.12 16.73
C SER A 58 -6.88 -0.67 16.52
N SER A 59 -7.81 -0.17 15.70
CA SER A 59 -9.03 -0.90 15.35
C SER A 59 -8.72 -2.20 14.59
N ALA A 60 -7.74 -2.17 13.66
CA ALA A 60 -7.30 -3.36 12.95
C ALA A 60 -6.64 -4.39 13.90
N ILE A 61 -5.83 -3.94 14.86
CA ILE A 61 -5.22 -4.81 15.87
C ILE A 61 -6.29 -5.42 16.79
N VAL A 62 -7.26 -4.63 17.24
CA VAL A 62 -8.35 -5.08 18.14
C VAL A 62 -9.31 -6.02 17.43
N ALA A 63 -9.55 -5.83 16.13
CA ALA A 63 -10.29 -6.79 15.31
C ALA A 63 -9.63 -8.17 15.29
N GLY A 64 -8.32 -8.22 15.54
CA GLY A 64 -7.55 -9.44 15.71
C GLY A 64 -7.09 -10.08 14.40
N GLY A 65 -6.41 -11.20 14.55
CA GLY A 65 -5.73 -11.89 13.47
C GLY A 65 -4.21 -11.87 13.64
N ASP A 66 -3.53 -12.61 12.77
CA ASP A 66 -2.08 -12.63 12.79
C ASP A 66 -1.50 -11.31 12.31
N VAL A 67 -0.34 -10.96 12.88
CA VAL A 67 0.43 -9.79 12.48
C VAL A 67 1.73 -10.24 11.83
N TYR A 68 1.89 -9.86 10.57
CA TYR A 68 3.08 -10.18 9.79
C TYR A 68 3.74 -8.90 9.29
N VAL A 69 5.06 -8.90 9.20
CA VAL A 69 5.84 -7.73 8.76
C VAL A 69 6.77 -8.15 7.62
N LYS A 70 6.69 -7.46 6.50
CA LYS A 70 7.68 -7.55 5.41
C LYS A 70 8.84 -6.63 5.73
N THR A 71 10.01 -7.20 5.99
CA THR A 71 11.23 -6.44 6.24
C THR A 71 11.71 -5.74 4.98
N TYR A 72 12.66 -4.82 5.13
CA TYR A 72 13.31 -4.15 4.00
C TYR A 72 14.18 -5.11 3.16
N ASP A 73 14.55 -6.27 3.71
CA ASP A 73 15.21 -7.37 3.00
C ASP A 73 14.22 -8.30 2.28
N ASN A 74 12.95 -7.90 2.12
CA ASN A 74 11.87 -8.66 1.49
C ASN A 74 11.50 -9.99 2.18
N ALA A 75 11.92 -10.19 3.43
CA ALA A 75 11.52 -11.35 4.23
C ALA A 75 10.23 -11.06 4.99
N TRP A 76 9.34 -12.04 5.08
CA TRP A 76 8.15 -11.96 5.93
C TRP A 76 8.44 -12.53 7.31
N VAL A 77 8.08 -11.79 8.36
CA VAL A 77 8.30 -12.16 9.76
C VAL A 77 6.98 -12.14 10.51
N ASN A 78 6.72 -13.17 11.31
CA ASN A 78 5.58 -13.19 12.24
C ASN A 78 5.92 -12.36 13.49
N ASN A 79 5.09 -11.37 13.81
CA ASN A 79 5.34 -10.45 14.93
C ASN A 79 5.24 -11.15 16.31
N SER A 80 4.44 -12.21 16.43
CA SER A 80 4.26 -12.95 17.68
C SER A 80 5.43 -13.87 18.00
N THR A 81 6.08 -14.46 16.98
CA THR A 81 7.14 -15.46 17.17
C THR A 81 8.53 -14.97 16.76
N SER A 82 8.60 -13.81 16.09
CA SER A 82 9.79 -13.28 15.44
C SER A 82 10.43 -14.24 14.42
N ALA A 83 9.69 -15.27 13.98
CA ALA A 83 10.17 -16.23 13.00
C ALA A 83 9.89 -15.73 11.58
N THR A 84 10.84 -15.97 10.68
CA THR A 84 10.62 -15.81 9.24
C THR A 84 9.59 -16.84 8.78
N ILE A 85 8.64 -16.38 7.98
CA ILE A 85 7.55 -17.20 7.43
C ILE A 85 7.60 -17.24 5.91
N ASN A 86 6.95 -18.26 5.34
CA ASN A 86 6.71 -18.31 3.90
C ASN A 86 5.54 -17.38 3.53
N ALA A 87 5.69 -16.58 2.47
CA ALA A 87 4.67 -15.68 1.97
C ALA A 87 3.31 -16.36 1.71
N ASN A 88 3.28 -17.64 1.34
CA ASN A 88 2.06 -18.39 0.98
C ASN A 88 1.03 -18.51 2.12
N ILE A 89 1.42 -18.24 3.38
CA ILE A 89 0.49 -18.28 4.51
C ILE A 89 -0.28 -16.97 4.68
N LEU A 90 0.11 -15.91 3.97
CA LEU A 90 -0.52 -14.61 4.08
C LEU A 90 -1.95 -14.67 3.54
N PRO A 91 -2.93 -14.11 4.25
CA PRO A 91 -4.29 -13.99 3.74
C PRO A 91 -4.35 -12.98 2.59
N SER A 92 -5.49 -12.95 1.88
CA SER A 92 -5.77 -11.83 0.97
C SER A 92 -5.99 -10.55 1.78
N VAL A 93 -5.36 -9.46 1.34
CA VAL A 93 -5.35 -8.21 2.10
C VAL A 93 -5.70 -6.99 1.25
N THR A 94 -6.29 -5.98 1.90
CA THR A 94 -6.33 -4.63 1.36
C THR A 94 -5.15 -3.85 1.92
N TYR A 95 -4.19 -3.53 1.06
CA TYR A 95 -3.01 -2.73 1.38
C TYR A 95 -3.31 -1.24 1.27
N LYS A 96 -2.83 -0.46 2.23
CA LYS A 96 -2.85 1.00 2.21
C LYS A 96 -1.42 1.55 2.25
N SER A 97 -1.07 2.35 1.24
CA SER A 97 0.25 2.97 1.12
C SER A 97 0.44 4.13 2.12
N ALA A 98 1.67 4.65 2.21
CA ALA A 98 2.00 5.85 2.99
C ALA A 98 1.13 7.07 2.62
N THR A 99 0.65 7.15 1.37
CA THR A 99 -0.22 8.22 0.87
C THR A 99 -1.71 7.93 1.04
N GLY A 100 -2.06 6.80 1.67
CA GLY A 100 -3.45 6.37 1.86
C GLY A 100 -4.09 5.74 0.61
N ILE A 101 -3.30 5.43 -0.42
CA ILE A 101 -3.82 4.76 -1.62
C ILE A 101 -4.02 3.29 -1.32
N GLU A 102 -5.22 2.78 -1.61
CA GLU A 102 -5.57 1.38 -1.40
C GLU A 102 -5.27 0.52 -2.63
N SER A 103 -4.82 -0.70 -2.39
CA SER A 103 -4.60 -1.74 -3.41
C SER A 103 -4.95 -3.10 -2.82
N SER A 104 -5.46 -4.00 -3.64
CA SER A 104 -5.85 -5.34 -3.18
C SER A 104 -4.80 -6.36 -3.61
N PHE A 105 -4.38 -7.18 -2.67
CA PHE A 105 -3.46 -8.29 -2.89
C PHE A 105 -4.17 -9.62 -2.61
N ALA A 106 -3.94 -10.60 -3.47
CA ALA A 106 -4.43 -11.95 -3.26
C ALA A 106 -3.71 -12.61 -2.06
N ALA A 107 -4.18 -13.79 -1.64
CA ALA A 107 -3.47 -14.58 -0.64
C ALA A 107 -2.07 -14.96 -1.15
N GLY A 108 -1.10 -14.97 -0.25
CA GLY A 108 0.31 -15.05 -0.61
C GLY A 108 0.96 -13.68 -0.84
N ASP A 109 2.23 -13.70 -1.21
CA ASP A 109 2.94 -12.54 -1.73
C ASP A 109 3.91 -13.03 -2.81
N ALA A 110 4.02 -12.27 -3.90
CA ALA A 110 5.00 -12.61 -4.94
C ALA A 110 6.41 -12.29 -4.42
N SER A 111 7.39 -13.12 -4.73
CA SER A 111 8.79 -12.76 -4.49
C SER A 111 9.12 -11.50 -5.30
N SER A 112 9.68 -10.49 -4.64
CA SER A 112 10.16 -9.28 -5.33
C SER A 112 11.33 -9.57 -6.28
N ASP A 113 11.87 -10.80 -6.24
CA ASP A 113 12.92 -11.31 -7.12
C ASP A 113 12.42 -11.80 -8.48
N THR A 114 11.16 -11.56 -8.86
CA THR A 114 10.80 -11.73 -10.28
C THR A 114 11.72 -10.82 -11.09
N PRO A 115 12.63 -11.36 -11.92
CA PRO A 115 13.35 -10.53 -12.86
C PRO A 115 12.29 -9.82 -13.68
N THR A 116 12.32 -8.49 -13.69
CA THR A 116 11.67 -7.74 -14.76
C THR A 116 12.26 -8.30 -16.04
N VAL A 117 11.50 -9.16 -16.73
CA VAL A 117 11.82 -9.55 -18.10
C VAL A 117 11.66 -8.27 -18.91
N THR A 118 12.73 -7.50 -18.95
CA THR A 118 12.94 -6.42 -19.90
C THR A 118 13.38 -7.12 -21.16
N ASP A 119 12.48 -7.90 -21.76
CA ASP A 119 12.70 -8.35 -23.12
C ASP A 119 12.04 -7.28 -24.00
N PRO A 120 12.81 -6.31 -24.54
CA PRO A 120 12.26 -5.43 -25.54
C PRO A 120 11.84 -6.34 -26.70
N LEU A 121 10.53 -6.35 -27.01
CA LEU A 121 9.93 -7.07 -28.12
C LEU A 121 10.92 -7.25 -29.27
N GLN A 122 11.51 -8.46 -29.41
CA GLN A 122 12.30 -8.76 -30.58
C GLN A 122 11.34 -8.84 -31.76
N ILE A 123 11.30 -7.75 -32.54
CA ILE A 123 10.70 -7.78 -33.87
C ILE A 123 11.55 -8.77 -34.67
N ILE A 124 11.03 -9.97 -34.87
CA ILE A 124 11.61 -10.93 -35.81
C ILE A 124 11.41 -10.32 -37.20
N SER A 125 12.46 -9.72 -37.74
CA SER A 125 12.53 -9.41 -39.17
C SER A 125 12.70 -10.76 -39.88
N ILE A 126 11.67 -11.16 -40.61
CA ILE A 126 11.74 -12.27 -41.54
C ILE A 126 12.24 -11.66 -42.86
N GLU A 127 13.48 -11.94 -43.24
CA GLU A 127 13.98 -11.72 -44.61
C GLU A 127 13.58 -12.90 -45.51
#